data_AF-A0A3C1C809-F1
#
_entry.id   AF-A0A3C1C809-F1
#
_cell.length_a   1.000
_cell.length_b   1.000
_cell.length_c   1.000
_cell.angle_alpha   90.00
_cell.angle_beta   90.00
_cell.angle_gamma   90.00
#
_symmetry.space_group_name_H-M   'P 1'
#
loop_
_entity.id
_entity.type
_entity.pdbx_description
1 polymer ?
#
loop_
_entity_poly.entity_id
_entity_poly.type
_entity_poly.pdbx_seq_one_letter_code
_entity_poly.pdbx_strand_id
1 'polypeptide(L)'
;GVKLTVPSKPFPRFYSDEIEVQNGCSLEEQLGQKAKTQFFWVLGLLRENYDLVYPYLSRDGRRPSKKEISPRQVFNYDLCAAPLYRDGSLGHAYEILSGGLREWVYEAIVERLLDNAVLRESPRFDRYGNLENMAALDGYGPFLSIAHMRDSQDQRFFPQVCGGGLGIERTLFALLQGPFIKDIDEVTCFGKNPDKTLPFLF
;
A
#
# COMPACT_ATOMS: atom_id res chain seq x y z
N GLY A 1 -9.39 29.22 -3.31
CA GLY A 1 -9.30 28.51 -4.60
C GLY A 1 -7.97 27.82 -4.68
N VAL A 2 -7.90 26.62 -5.23
CA VAL A 2 -6.68 25.82 -5.30
C VAL A 2 -6.09 25.89 -6.72
N LYS A 3 -4.77 25.92 -6.81
CA LYS A 3 -3.99 25.85 -8.05
C LYS A 3 -3.49 24.43 -8.28
N LEU A 4 -3.53 23.96 -9.52
CA LEU A 4 -2.81 22.77 -9.97
C LEU A 4 -1.60 23.20 -10.79
N THR A 5 -0.44 22.67 -10.44
CA THR A 5 0.80 22.93 -11.18
C THR A 5 1.18 21.71 -12.00
N VAL A 6 1.41 21.90 -13.29
CA VAL A 6 2.00 20.84 -14.13
C VAL A 6 3.44 20.61 -13.67
N PRO A 7 3.81 19.38 -13.27
CA PRO A 7 5.18 19.11 -12.82
C PRO A 7 6.18 19.26 -13.97
N SER A 8 7.26 19.99 -13.73
CA SER A 8 8.39 20.15 -14.66
C SER A 8 9.55 19.20 -14.39
N LYS A 9 9.49 18.46 -13.26
CA LYS A 9 10.46 17.46 -12.81
C LYS A 9 9.71 16.29 -12.16
N PRO A 10 10.32 15.10 -12.05
CA PRO A 10 9.77 14.01 -11.26
C PRO A 10 9.44 14.45 -9.84
N PHE A 11 8.37 13.91 -9.26
CA PHE A 11 8.00 14.20 -7.88
C PHE A 11 9.12 13.77 -6.92
N PRO A 12 9.38 14.54 -5.84
CA PRO A 12 10.28 14.12 -4.77
C PRO A 12 9.88 12.76 -4.22
N ARG A 13 10.88 12.01 -3.73
CA ARG A 13 10.69 10.67 -3.16
C ARG A 13 11.33 10.65 -1.78
N PHE A 14 10.61 10.10 -0.82
CA PHE A 14 11.05 9.96 0.55
C PHE A 14 10.86 8.52 1.00
N TYR A 15 11.81 7.96 1.73
CA TYR A 15 11.59 6.71 2.46
C TYR A 15 10.85 6.98 3.77
N SER A 16 10.07 5.99 4.22
CA SER A 16 9.30 6.04 5.47
C SER A 16 10.17 6.23 6.73
N ASP A 17 11.48 5.92 6.66
CA ASP A 17 12.44 6.13 7.75
C ASP A 17 13.18 7.48 7.72
N GLU A 18 12.88 8.36 6.77
CA GLU A 18 13.60 9.64 6.67
C GLU A 18 13.18 10.67 7.72
N ILE A 19 12.07 10.45 8.42
CA ILE A 19 11.58 11.33 9.47
C ILE A 19 11.09 10.50 10.66
N GLU A 20 11.32 11.00 11.86
CA GLU A 20 10.65 10.50 13.06
C GLU A 20 9.28 11.15 13.15
N VAL A 21 8.23 10.36 12.94
CA VAL A 21 6.85 10.84 12.99
C VAL A 21 6.54 11.33 14.41
N GLN A 22 6.34 12.64 14.53
CA GLN A 22 5.93 13.25 15.79
C GLN A 22 4.52 12.81 16.21
N ASN A 23 4.31 12.67 17.52
CA ASN A 23 3.00 12.29 18.09
C ASN A 23 1.88 13.21 17.59
N GLY A 24 0.84 12.60 17.00
CA GLY A 24 -0.37 13.31 16.54
C GLY A 24 -0.31 13.83 15.10
N CYS A 25 0.82 13.70 14.40
CA CYS A 25 0.94 14.06 12.98
C CYS A 25 1.08 12.80 12.12
N SER A 26 0.51 12.80 10.91
CA SER A 26 0.73 11.69 9.97
C SER A 26 2.10 11.79 9.29
N LEU A 27 2.56 10.68 8.71
CA LEU A 27 3.81 10.62 7.95
C LEU A 27 3.72 11.52 6.71
N GLU A 28 2.60 11.47 6.01
CA GLU A 28 2.30 12.24 4.81
C GLU A 28 2.34 13.73 5.10
N GLU A 29 1.74 14.18 6.21
CA GLU A 29 1.71 15.59 6.59
C GLU A 29 3.11 16.15 6.79
N GLN A 30 3.95 15.47 7.56
CA GLN A 30 5.33 15.90 7.84
C GLN A 30 6.21 15.84 6.59
N LEU A 31 6.07 14.79 5.78
CA LEU A 31 6.78 14.70 4.50
C LEU A 31 6.30 15.76 3.51
N GLY A 32 5.03 16.14 3.52
CA GLY A 32 4.48 17.23 2.70
C GLY A 32 5.12 18.58 3.02
N GLN A 33 5.30 18.88 4.31
CA GLN A 33 6.01 20.08 4.77
C GLN A 33 7.49 20.08 4.31
N LYS A 34 8.15 18.92 4.33
CA LYS A 34 9.52 18.73 3.82
C LYS A 34 9.59 18.85 2.30
N ALA A 35 8.59 18.31 1.59
CA ALA A 35 8.54 18.23 0.13
C ALA A 35 8.41 19.60 -0.53
N LYS A 36 7.67 20.53 0.09
CA LYS A 36 7.42 21.89 -0.42
C LYS A 36 6.89 21.89 -1.87
N THR A 37 6.11 20.88 -2.22
CA THR A 37 5.48 20.71 -3.52
C THR A 37 4.12 20.04 -3.36
N GLN A 38 3.27 20.17 -4.37
CA GLN A 38 1.93 19.62 -4.38
C GLN A 38 1.91 18.08 -4.40
N PHE A 39 2.90 17.42 -4.98
CA PHE A 39 2.93 15.96 -5.12
C PHE A 39 4.29 15.39 -4.74
N PHE A 40 4.30 14.27 -4.02
CA PHE A 40 5.52 13.54 -3.64
C PHE A 40 5.23 12.06 -3.39
N TRP A 41 6.25 11.23 -3.51
CA TRP A 41 6.19 9.80 -3.23
C TRP A 41 6.71 9.49 -1.83
N VAL A 42 6.06 8.55 -1.16
CA VAL A 42 6.55 7.89 0.05
C VAL A 42 6.83 6.42 -0.30
N LEU A 43 8.01 5.93 0.05
CA LEU A 43 8.50 4.61 -0.32
C LEU A 43 8.79 3.77 0.93
N GLY A 44 8.73 2.45 0.77
CA GLY A 44 9.27 1.54 1.77
C GLY A 44 8.38 1.38 3.01
N LEU A 45 7.08 1.22 2.81
CA LEU A 45 6.08 1.14 3.87
C LEU A 45 5.87 -0.32 4.27
N LEU A 46 6.32 -0.76 5.45
CA LEU A 46 6.12 -2.15 5.87
C LEU A 46 4.66 -2.39 6.33
N ARG A 47 3.83 -2.97 5.46
CA ARG A 47 2.39 -3.17 5.68
C ARG A 47 1.89 -4.56 5.27
N GLU A 48 1.00 -4.64 4.28
CA GLU A 48 0.31 -5.86 3.87
C GLU A 48 1.24 -6.97 3.35
N ASN A 49 0.69 -8.19 3.33
CA ASN A 49 1.43 -9.42 3.03
C ASN A 49 1.87 -9.54 1.56
N TYR A 50 1.18 -8.84 0.66
CA TYR A 50 1.36 -8.97 -0.78
C TYR A 50 2.42 -8.04 -1.36
N ASP A 51 2.87 -7.01 -0.63
CA ASP A 51 3.94 -6.12 -1.09
C ASP A 51 5.29 -6.85 -1.01
N LEU A 52 6.10 -6.73 -2.06
CA LEU A 52 7.41 -7.37 -2.12
C LEU A 52 8.31 -6.80 -1.01
N VAL A 53 8.83 -7.71 -0.19
CA VAL A 53 9.95 -7.46 0.71
C VAL A 53 11.12 -8.28 0.20
N TYR A 54 12.22 -7.65 -0.21
CA TYR A 54 13.34 -8.36 -0.84
C TYR A 54 14.70 -8.10 -0.18
N PRO A 55 15.45 -9.16 0.20
CA PRO A 55 14.96 -10.54 0.37
C PRO A 55 14.10 -10.66 1.63
N TYR A 56 12.94 -11.31 1.56
CA TYR A 56 12.21 -11.76 2.75
C TYR A 56 12.74 -13.10 3.28
N LEU A 57 13.10 -14.00 2.36
CA LEU A 57 13.76 -15.26 2.66
C LEU A 57 15.20 -15.19 2.19
N SER A 58 16.14 -15.46 3.11
CA SER A 58 17.53 -15.67 2.75
C SER A 58 17.71 -17.04 2.06
N ARG A 59 18.89 -17.25 1.47
CA ARG A 59 19.24 -18.52 0.81
C ARG A 59 19.22 -19.74 1.74
N ASP A 60 19.47 -19.53 3.03
CA ASP A 60 19.41 -20.53 4.09
C ASP A 60 18.01 -20.64 4.76
N GLY A 61 17.00 -19.94 4.23
CA GLY A 61 15.62 -19.98 4.72
C GLY A 61 15.38 -19.14 5.99
N ARG A 62 16.36 -18.34 6.41
CA ARG A 62 16.20 -17.41 7.53
C ARG A 62 15.30 -16.22 7.11
N ARG A 63 14.41 -15.86 8.02
CA ARG A 63 13.51 -14.71 7.91
C ARG A 63 14.01 -13.55 8.79
N PRO A 64 14.02 -12.30 8.30
CA PRO A 64 14.29 -11.15 9.15
C PRO A 64 13.10 -10.93 10.09
N SER A 65 13.38 -10.49 11.31
CA SER A 65 12.32 -9.93 12.17
C SER A 65 11.81 -8.62 11.56
N LYS A 66 10.56 -8.23 11.87
CA LYS A 66 9.96 -7.00 11.33
C LYS A 66 10.81 -5.74 11.56
N LYS A 67 11.55 -5.68 12.67
CA LYS A 67 12.42 -4.55 13.03
C LYS A 67 13.72 -4.50 12.21
N GLU A 68 14.13 -5.61 11.62
CA GLU A 68 15.34 -5.70 10.80
C GLU A 68 15.06 -5.38 9.32
N ILE A 69 13.79 -5.30 8.92
CA ILE A 69 13.40 -4.97 7.55
C ILE A 69 13.53 -3.46 7.36
N SER A 70 14.50 -3.04 6.57
CA SER A 70 14.64 -1.64 6.15
C SER A 70 13.53 -1.25 5.16
N PRO A 71 13.03 -0.01 5.18
CA PRO A 71 12.19 0.53 4.11
C PRO A 71 12.76 0.33 2.70
N ARG A 72 14.08 0.29 2.55
CA ARG A 72 14.76 0.04 1.26
C ARG A 72 14.61 -1.39 0.74
N GLN A 73 14.13 -2.29 1.58
CA GLN A 73 13.80 -3.67 1.20
C GLN A 73 12.32 -3.82 0.84
N VAL A 74 11.49 -2.81 1.04
CA VAL A 74 10.05 -2.86 0.76
C VAL A 74 9.76 -2.11 -0.54
N PHE A 75 9.26 -2.81 -1.55
CA PHE A 75 9.12 -2.30 -2.91
C PHE A 75 7.70 -1.81 -3.17
N ASN A 76 7.24 -0.86 -2.35
CA ASN A 76 5.96 -0.21 -2.50
C ASN A 76 6.08 1.31 -2.49
N TYR A 77 4.98 1.98 -2.81
CA TYR A 77 4.92 3.41 -2.99
C TYR A 77 3.52 3.95 -2.71
N ASP A 78 3.49 5.11 -2.06
CA ASP A 78 2.30 5.95 -1.94
C ASP A 78 2.56 7.29 -2.63
N LEU A 79 1.62 7.75 -3.46
CA LEU A 79 1.60 9.12 -3.96
C LEU A 79 0.79 9.95 -2.98
N CYS A 80 1.38 11.02 -2.50
CA CYS A 80 0.71 11.99 -1.65
C CYS A 80 0.48 13.29 -2.41
N ALA A 81 -0.60 14.00 -2.05
CA ALA A 81 -0.92 15.30 -2.59
C ALA A 81 -1.30 16.30 -1.49
N ALA A 82 -0.88 17.55 -1.64
CA ALA A 82 -1.24 18.67 -0.79
C ALA A 82 -1.94 19.78 -1.62
N PRO A 83 -2.97 20.45 -1.10
CA PRO A 83 -3.61 21.54 -1.83
C PRO A 83 -2.64 22.73 -1.91
N LEU A 84 -2.54 23.35 -3.10
CA LEU A 84 -1.75 24.56 -3.30
C LEU A 84 -2.67 25.79 -3.34
N TYR A 85 -2.64 26.59 -2.30
CA TYR A 85 -3.46 27.79 -2.20
C TYR A 85 -2.97 28.90 -3.13
N ARG A 86 -3.85 29.85 -3.46
CA ARG A 86 -3.53 30.97 -4.38
C ARG A 86 -2.41 31.88 -3.86
N ASP A 87 -2.22 31.95 -2.56
CA ASP A 87 -1.11 32.69 -1.93
C ASP A 87 0.24 31.95 -2.02
N GLY A 88 0.26 30.74 -2.60
CA GLY A 88 1.44 29.91 -2.77
C GLY A 88 1.75 28.99 -1.58
N SER A 89 0.95 29.05 -0.51
CA SER A 89 1.10 28.13 0.62
C SER A 89 0.50 26.75 0.32
N LEU A 90 1.03 25.71 0.98
CA LEU A 90 0.55 24.34 0.89
C LEU A 90 -0.28 23.99 2.13
N GLY A 91 -1.36 23.24 1.93
CA GLY A 91 -2.11 22.64 3.04
C GLY A 91 -1.56 21.28 3.46
N HIS A 92 -2.37 20.53 4.22
CA HIS A 92 -2.02 19.18 4.67
C HIS A 92 -1.98 18.21 3.49
N ALA A 93 -0.99 17.33 3.51
CA ALA A 93 -0.84 16.29 2.51
C ALA A 93 -1.62 15.03 2.90
N TYR A 94 -2.20 14.36 1.90
CA TYR A 94 -2.89 13.09 2.05
C TYR A 94 -2.36 12.10 1.01
N GLU A 95 -2.33 10.82 1.36
CA GLU A 95 -2.15 9.73 0.40
C GLU A 95 -3.33 9.72 -0.58
N ILE A 96 -3.05 9.61 -1.89
CA ILE A 96 -4.06 9.60 -2.95
C ILE A 96 -3.98 8.35 -3.83
N LEU A 97 -2.79 7.74 -3.90
CA LEU A 97 -2.56 6.49 -4.61
C LEU A 97 -1.64 5.63 -3.77
N SER A 98 -1.93 4.34 -3.74
CA SER A 98 -1.06 3.36 -3.10
C SER A 98 -0.85 2.14 -3.97
N GLY A 99 0.39 1.66 -4.04
CA GLY A 99 0.77 0.55 -4.90
C GLY A 99 2.12 -0.06 -4.55
N GLY A 100 2.52 -1.04 -5.34
CA GLY A 100 3.80 -1.73 -5.14
C GLY A 100 4.03 -2.84 -6.13
N LEU A 101 5.27 -3.33 -6.11
CA LEU A 101 5.63 -4.62 -6.67
C LEU A 101 5.10 -5.70 -5.73
N ARG A 102 4.45 -6.73 -6.29
CA ARG A 102 3.83 -7.79 -5.48
C ARG A 102 4.78 -8.94 -5.26
N GLU A 103 4.68 -9.63 -4.13
CA GLU A 103 5.42 -10.86 -3.89
C GLU A 103 4.94 -11.97 -4.83
N TRP A 104 5.88 -12.70 -5.46
CA TRP A 104 5.58 -13.80 -6.37
C TRP A 104 6.30 -15.10 -5.99
N VAL A 105 7.25 -15.05 -5.07
CA VAL A 105 7.94 -16.25 -4.57
C VAL A 105 7.02 -16.96 -3.60
N TYR A 106 6.48 -18.09 -4.03
CA TYR A 106 5.49 -18.87 -3.29
C TYR A 106 5.85 -19.10 -1.81
N GLU A 107 7.10 -19.48 -1.56
CA GLU A 107 7.61 -19.73 -0.22
C GLU A 107 7.57 -18.45 0.62
N ALA A 108 7.98 -17.30 0.06
CA ALA A 108 7.91 -16.02 0.76
C ALA A 108 6.48 -15.58 1.03
N ILE A 109 5.54 -15.82 0.10
CA ILE A 109 4.11 -15.56 0.29
C ILE A 109 3.58 -16.32 1.51
N VAL A 110 3.82 -17.64 1.57
CA VAL A 110 3.34 -18.49 2.67
C VAL A 110 3.93 -18.03 4.00
N GLU A 111 5.23 -17.78 4.04
CA GLU A 111 5.92 -17.35 5.27
C GLU A 111 5.43 -15.98 5.75
N ARG A 112 5.22 -15.00 4.85
CA ARG A 112 4.63 -13.69 5.19
C ARG A 112 3.23 -13.84 5.78
N LEU A 113 2.41 -14.72 5.21
CA LEU A 113 1.04 -14.95 5.69
C LEU A 113 1.01 -15.63 7.06
N LEU A 114 1.93 -16.56 7.33
CA LEU A 114 2.10 -17.21 8.63
C LEU A 114 2.64 -16.22 9.68
N ASP A 115 3.67 -15.46 9.36
CA ASP A 115 4.29 -14.49 10.29
C ASP A 115 3.34 -13.36 10.69
N ASN A 116 2.36 -13.05 9.83
CA ASN A 116 1.30 -12.08 10.11
C ASN A 116 0.01 -12.72 10.62
N ALA A 117 0.04 -14.01 10.97
CA ALA A 117 -1.08 -14.78 11.51
C ALA A 117 -2.36 -14.72 10.65
N VAL A 118 -2.19 -14.55 9.33
CA VAL A 118 -3.29 -14.66 8.36
C VAL A 118 -3.58 -16.12 8.05
N LEU A 119 -2.53 -16.95 7.99
CA LEU A 119 -2.66 -18.40 7.96
C LEU A 119 -2.34 -18.98 9.34
N ARG A 120 -3.06 -20.04 9.71
CA ARG A 120 -2.82 -20.80 10.93
C ARG A 120 -1.81 -21.92 10.72
N GLU A 121 -1.81 -22.50 9.53
CA GLU A 121 -0.89 -23.56 9.11
C GLU A 121 -0.52 -23.43 7.64
N SER A 122 0.61 -24.02 7.27
CA SER A 122 1.08 -24.03 5.87
C SER A 122 0.13 -24.84 4.98
N PRO A 123 -0.07 -24.43 3.72
CA PRO A 123 -0.80 -25.23 2.74
C PRO A 123 -0.10 -26.57 2.47
N ARG A 124 -0.88 -27.65 2.34
CA ARG A 124 -0.41 -29.01 2.04
C ARG A 124 -0.99 -29.48 0.72
N PHE A 125 -0.13 -29.91 -0.19
CA PHE A 125 -0.53 -30.43 -1.50
C PHE A 125 -0.23 -31.91 -1.61
N ASP A 126 -1.16 -32.67 -2.18
CA ASP A 126 -0.93 -34.07 -2.50
C ASP A 126 0.00 -34.22 -3.72
N ARG A 127 0.36 -35.45 -4.07
CA ARG A 127 1.22 -35.76 -5.24
C ARG A 127 0.62 -35.35 -6.60
N TYR A 128 -0.68 -35.05 -6.64
CA TYR A 128 -1.40 -34.62 -7.83
C TYR A 128 -1.57 -33.09 -7.88
N GLY A 129 -1.08 -32.37 -6.87
CA GLY A 129 -1.20 -30.91 -6.76
C GLY A 129 -2.53 -30.45 -6.18
N ASN A 130 -3.33 -31.33 -5.57
CA ASN A 130 -4.57 -30.94 -4.90
C ASN A 130 -4.28 -30.42 -3.49
N LEU A 131 -4.95 -29.34 -3.11
CA LEU A 131 -4.84 -28.74 -1.78
C LEU A 131 -5.61 -29.56 -0.74
N GLU A 132 -4.90 -30.18 0.20
CA GLU A 132 -5.47 -31.11 1.19
C GLU A 132 -6.14 -30.40 2.37
N ASN A 133 -5.64 -29.22 2.75
CA ASN A 133 -6.06 -28.52 3.98
C ASN A 133 -6.79 -27.21 3.73
N MET A 134 -7.60 -27.13 2.67
CA MET A 134 -8.35 -25.95 2.25
C MET A 134 -9.10 -25.25 3.41
N ALA A 135 -9.77 -26.02 4.26
CA ALA A 135 -10.57 -25.48 5.37
C ALA A 135 -9.74 -24.71 6.42
N ALA A 136 -8.44 -25.01 6.53
CA ALA A 136 -7.54 -24.36 7.48
C ALA A 136 -6.93 -23.05 6.95
N LEU A 137 -7.17 -22.71 5.68
CA LEU A 137 -6.56 -21.56 5.00
C LEU A 137 -7.46 -20.33 4.92
N ASP A 138 -8.61 -20.32 5.63
CA ASP A 138 -9.47 -19.14 5.84
C ASP A 138 -9.76 -18.33 4.54
N GLY A 139 -9.96 -19.03 3.41
CA GLY A 139 -10.28 -18.44 2.09
C GLY A 139 -9.09 -18.20 1.15
N TYR A 140 -7.84 -18.34 1.62
CA TYR A 140 -6.64 -18.16 0.80
C TYR A 140 -6.30 -19.37 -0.09
N GLY A 141 -6.90 -20.53 0.16
CA GLY A 141 -6.53 -21.77 -0.53
C GLY A 141 -6.58 -21.70 -2.07
N PRO A 142 -7.61 -21.10 -2.71
CA PRO A 142 -7.62 -20.93 -4.17
C PRO A 142 -6.44 -20.07 -4.67
N PHE A 143 -6.16 -18.96 -4.00
CA PHE A 143 -5.01 -18.11 -4.33
C PHE A 143 -3.69 -18.85 -4.19
N LEU A 144 -3.48 -19.54 -3.06
CA LEU A 144 -2.25 -20.30 -2.79
C LEU A 144 -2.08 -21.48 -3.75
N SER A 145 -3.19 -22.07 -4.22
CA SER A 145 -3.15 -23.09 -5.26
C SER A 145 -2.60 -22.51 -6.55
N ILE A 146 -3.13 -21.38 -7.03
CA ILE A 146 -2.62 -20.69 -8.23
C ILE A 146 -1.16 -20.26 -8.06
N ALA A 147 -0.80 -19.68 -6.90
CA ALA A 147 0.57 -19.26 -6.61
C ALA A 147 1.55 -20.45 -6.59
N HIS A 148 1.08 -21.65 -6.23
CA HIS A 148 1.87 -22.87 -6.23
C HIS A 148 1.96 -23.53 -7.61
N MET A 149 1.08 -23.22 -8.56
CA MET A 149 1.06 -23.93 -9.85
C MET A 149 2.40 -23.79 -10.60
N ARG A 150 2.80 -24.89 -11.23
CA ARG A 150 4.01 -24.99 -12.06
C ARG A 150 3.69 -25.51 -13.44
N ASP A 151 4.47 -25.09 -14.42
CA ASP A 151 4.42 -25.61 -15.78
C ASP A 151 5.16 -26.95 -15.93
N SER A 152 5.18 -27.51 -17.14
CA SER A 152 5.88 -28.75 -17.44
C SER A 152 7.41 -28.69 -17.32
N GLN A 153 7.98 -27.48 -17.19
CA GLN A 153 9.41 -27.23 -16.99
C GLN A 153 9.74 -26.90 -15.52
N ASP A 154 8.80 -27.13 -14.60
CA ASP A 154 8.89 -26.80 -13.17
C ASP A 154 8.95 -25.28 -12.87
N GLN A 155 8.62 -24.42 -13.84
CA GLN A 155 8.56 -22.97 -13.62
C GLN A 155 7.25 -22.58 -12.96
N ARG A 156 7.27 -21.66 -11.99
CA ARG A 156 6.06 -21.14 -11.35
C ARG A 156 5.27 -20.28 -12.34
N PHE A 157 3.95 -20.48 -12.42
CA PHE A 157 3.07 -19.67 -13.26
C PHE A 157 2.79 -18.26 -12.70
N PHE A 158 2.94 -18.09 -11.39
CA PHE A 158 2.52 -16.87 -10.72
C PHE A 158 3.40 -15.68 -11.15
N PRO A 159 2.82 -14.60 -11.71
CA PRO A 159 3.58 -13.59 -12.42
C PRO A 159 4.22 -12.55 -11.50
N GLN A 160 5.33 -11.98 -11.94
CA GLN A 160 5.91 -10.78 -11.33
C GLN A 160 5.12 -9.56 -11.80
N VAL A 161 4.37 -8.93 -10.89
CA VAL A 161 3.46 -7.83 -11.24
C VAL A 161 3.59 -6.65 -10.29
N CYS A 162 3.34 -5.45 -10.80
CA CYS A 162 3.19 -4.24 -9.99
C CYS A 162 1.87 -3.54 -10.33
N GLY A 163 1.36 -2.75 -9.39
CA GLY A 163 0.16 -1.94 -9.62
C GLY A 163 -0.16 -1.07 -8.41
N GLY A 164 -1.16 -0.21 -8.57
CA GLY A 164 -1.65 0.66 -7.50
C GLY A 164 -3.09 1.08 -7.73
N GLY A 165 -3.74 1.55 -6.66
CA GLY A 165 -5.09 2.08 -6.68
C GLY A 165 -5.06 3.59 -6.40
N LEU A 166 -5.74 4.37 -7.23
CA LEU A 166 -5.96 5.81 -7.05
C LEU A 166 -7.35 6.02 -6.44
N GLY A 167 -7.43 6.68 -5.28
CA GLY A 167 -8.72 7.06 -4.70
C GLY A 167 -9.24 8.33 -5.37
N ILE A 168 -10.32 8.25 -6.15
CA ILE A 168 -10.83 9.40 -6.92
C ILE A 168 -11.30 10.53 -5.98
N GLU A 169 -12.17 10.22 -5.04
CA GLU A 169 -12.72 11.18 -4.07
C GLU A 169 -11.62 11.70 -3.13
N ARG A 170 -10.71 10.83 -2.69
CA ARG A 170 -9.56 11.21 -1.87
C ARG A 170 -8.61 12.15 -2.62
N THR A 171 -8.40 11.93 -3.92
CA THR A 171 -7.60 12.82 -4.77
C THR A 171 -8.26 14.18 -4.90
N LEU A 172 -9.57 14.22 -5.18
CA LEU A 172 -10.31 15.48 -5.25
C LEU A 172 -10.28 16.23 -3.92
N PHE A 173 -10.52 15.52 -2.81
CA PHE A 173 -10.43 16.09 -1.47
C PHE A 173 -9.04 16.66 -1.20
N ALA A 174 -7.97 15.86 -1.34
CA ALA A 174 -6.60 16.29 -1.07
C ALA A 174 -6.19 17.52 -1.90
N LEU A 175 -6.65 17.61 -3.15
CA LEU A 175 -6.35 18.73 -4.03
C LEU A 175 -7.23 19.95 -3.77
N LEU A 176 -8.47 19.79 -3.31
CA LEU A 176 -9.42 20.90 -3.16
C LEU A 176 -9.60 21.35 -1.71
N GLN A 177 -9.04 20.61 -0.74
CA GLN A 177 -9.12 20.90 0.68
C GLN A 177 -8.72 22.34 0.96
N GLY A 178 -9.51 23.02 1.79
CA GLY A 178 -9.35 24.44 2.09
C GLY A 178 -10.59 25.04 2.76
N PRO A 179 -10.81 26.36 2.64
CA PRO A 179 -11.87 27.06 3.37
C PRO A 179 -13.30 26.57 3.09
N PHE A 180 -13.54 26.01 1.89
CA PHE A 180 -14.86 25.57 1.42
C PHE A 180 -15.04 24.06 1.36
N ILE A 181 -13.94 23.30 1.35
CA ILE A 181 -13.96 21.83 1.36
C ILE A 181 -13.10 21.39 2.52
N LYS A 182 -13.75 20.92 3.57
CA LYS A 182 -13.17 20.52 4.85
C LYS A 182 -13.34 19.04 5.13
N ASP A 183 -14.35 18.42 4.51
CA ASP A 183 -14.69 17.00 4.65
C ASP A 183 -14.72 16.33 3.26
N ILE A 184 -14.27 15.07 3.18
CA ILE A 184 -14.31 14.27 1.94
C ILE A 184 -15.75 14.03 1.48
N ASP A 185 -16.72 14.05 2.39
CA ASP A 185 -18.14 13.92 2.04
C ASP A 185 -18.62 15.09 1.15
N GLU A 186 -17.99 16.27 1.23
CA GLU A 186 -18.34 17.43 0.39
C GLU A 186 -17.93 17.24 -1.09
N VAL A 187 -17.08 16.25 -1.37
CA VAL A 187 -16.70 15.83 -2.74
C VAL A 187 -17.21 14.43 -3.08
N THR A 188 -18.04 13.84 -2.22
CA THR A 188 -18.60 12.49 -2.41
C THR A 188 -20.11 12.57 -2.61
N CYS A 189 -20.60 12.18 -3.79
CA CYS A 189 -22.03 12.35 -4.10
C CYS A 189 -22.97 11.51 -3.21
N PHE A 190 -22.56 10.31 -2.78
CA PHE A 190 -23.34 9.39 -1.93
C PHE A 190 -22.42 8.73 -0.90
N GLY A 191 -21.97 9.52 0.08
CA GLY A 191 -20.99 9.09 1.08
C GLY A 191 -21.45 7.88 1.89
N LYS A 192 -20.57 6.88 2.01
CA LYS A 192 -20.68 5.76 2.96
C LYS A 192 -19.62 5.92 4.04
N ASN A 193 -19.75 6.98 4.83
CA ASN A 193 -18.86 7.23 5.93
C ASN A 193 -19.35 6.46 7.17
N PRO A 194 -18.62 5.44 7.65
CA PRO A 194 -19.05 4.59 8.78
C PRO A 194 -19.13 5.36 10.10
N ASP A 195 -18.45 6.51 10.20
CA ASP A 195 -18.43 7.37 11.39
C ASP A 195 -19.53 8.43 11.37
N LYS A 196 -20.25 8.57 10.24
CA LYS A 196 -21.42 9.44 10.15
C LYS A 196 -22.63 8.67 10.65
N THR A 197 -23.38 9.29 11.55
CA THR A 197 -24.57 8.72 12.19
C THR A 197 -25.68 8.36 11.20
N LEU A 198 -25.69 8.94 10.00
CA LEU A 198 -26.65 8.67 8.94
C LEU A 198 -25.96 8.66 7.56
N PRO A 199 -26.27 7.69 6.68
CA PRO A 199 -25.89 7.78 5.28
C PRO A 199 -26.58 9.01 4.64
N PHE A 200 -25.82 9.79 3.89
CA PHE A 200 -26.36 10.96 3.19
C PHE A 200 -27.19 10.48 1.98
N LEU A 201 -28.51 10.60 2.10
CA LEU A 201 -29.48 10.37 1.04
C LEU A 201 -30.41 11.61 1.03
N PHE A 202 -30.02 12.59 0.22
CA PHE A 202 -30.64 13.92 0.04
C PHE A 202 -30.43 14.93 1.18
#